data_AF-A0A9P6GPE5-F1
#
_entry.id   AF-A0A9P6GPE5-F1
#
_cell.length_a   1.000
_cell.length_b   1.000
_cell.length_c   1.000
_cell.angle_alpha   90.00
_cell.angle_beta   90.00
_cell.angle_gamma   90.00
#
_symmetry.space_group_name_H-M   'P 1'
#
loop_
_entity.id
_entity.type
_entity.pdbx_description
1 polymer ?
#
loop_
_entity_poly.entity_id
_entity_poly.type
_entity_poly.pdbx_seq_one_letter_code
_entity_poly.pdbx_strand_id
1 'polypeptide(L)'
;MPGLELNASIPPFDNIATSPEYQTPSRTSLDLPMRSPARMKNHKRLSAPAPISRRESRTFNAPHPPPSTHETRSYSRSVRHYTPRVTSFQSVASAASAPAALPSPPTPSDPPSQYNPLQHYVPCLAANCTNHYTAHLLGPTYYCPQAPYQLIRKRGLCPRHAHQDLKLANQRVKGTYESMRQNCGRKTLGAIAAEYEMFVGQVREERAEESKRMERWQRQRVLPCAGPTSAKGQHGKEGGRGRVWDEEWDWRYSLRPCTRKGCGEVGYSPFENRLFLFYTAARPSGFVPLSTLCPGCAKADVESAEERIEGRRGDVGGVVGPEFEEWYVQMGRDRQLEVEYWESAQERIVREEMGRWRVGSVQPKTVKLSKSRRLTKLDVCVVM
;
A
#
# COMPACT_ATOMS: atom_id res chain seq x y z
N MET A 1 -57.73 -20.91 32.45
CA MET A 1 -56.82 -21.87 33.10
C MET A 1 -55.45 -21.78 32.43
N PRO A 2 -54.36 -21.61 33.17
CA PRO A 2 -53.92 -20.45 33.94
C PRO A 2 -52.97 -19.53 33.13
N GLY A 3 -52.99 -18.24 33.48
CA GLY A 3 -52.09 -17.22 32.93
C GLY A 3 -50.73 -17.23 33.64
N LEU A 4 -49.68 -16.92 32.87
CA LEU A 4 -48.34 -16.65 33.37
C LEU A 4 -48.03 -15.19 33.07
N GLU A 5 -48.26 -14.33 34.06
CA GLU A 5 -47.74 -12.97 34.10
C GLU A 5 -46.28 -13.00 34.58
N LEU A 6 -45.35 -12.66 33.69
CA LEU A 6 -43.96 -12.39 34.03
C LEU A 6 -43.78 -10.87 34.12
N ASN A 7 -44.03 -10.34 35.32
CA ASN A 7 -43.61 -9.00 35.72
C ASN A 7 -42.13 -9.05 36.08
N ALA A 8 -41.27 -8.56 35.19
CA ALA A 8 -39.88 -8.25 35.50
C ALA A 8 -39.72 -6.74 35.65
N SER A 9 -39.64 -6.27 36.90
CA SER A 9 -39.26 -4.89 37.25
C SER A 9 -37.84 -4.61 36.80
N ILE A 10 -37.70 -3.62 35.90
CA ILE A 10 -36.42 -3.03 35.50
C ILE A 10 -36.01 -2.02 36.58
N PRO A 11 -34.80 -2.10 37.17
CA PRO A 11 -34.33 -1.10 38.12
C PRO A 11 -33.96 0.22 37.40
N PRO A 12 -34.05 1.37 38.08
CA PRO A 12 -33.74 2.68 37.51
C PRO A 12 -32.24 2.84 37.28
N PHE A 13 -31.87 3.30 36.08
CA PHE A 13 -30.53 3.77 35.76
C PHE A 13 -30.32 5.17 36.33
N ASP A 14 -29.60 5.25 37.45
CA ASP A 14 -29.05 6.51 37.95
C ASP A 14 -27.66 6.78 37.33
N ASN A 15 -27.42 8.08 37.12
CA ASN A 15 -26.12 8.74 36.93
C ASN A 15 -25.47 8.74 35.53
N ILE A 16 -25.92 9.71 34.73
CA ILE A 16 -25.08 10.36 33.71
C ILE A 16 -24.06 11.24 34.43
N ALA A 17 -22.84 10.72 34.60
CA ALA A 17 -21.67 11.51 34.95
C ALA A 17 -20.92 11.89 33.66
N THR A 18 -21.00 13.17 33.34
CA THR A 18 -20.05 14.03 32.62
C THR A 18 -18.75 13.36 32.13
N SER A 19 -18.63 13.21 30.81
CA SER A 19 -17.35 12.99 30.12
C SER A 19 -16.46 14.24 30.25
N PRO A 20 -15.18 14.09 30.65
CA PRO A 20 -14.20 15.17 30.51
C PRO A 20 -13.74 15.29 29.06
N GLU A 21 -13.56 16.54 28.63
CA GLU A 21 -12.97 16.95 27.36
C GLU A 21 -11.70 16.15 27.04
N TYR A 22 -11.72 15.40 25.94
CA TYR A 22 -10.49 14.94 25.31
C TYR A 22 -9.82 16.14 24.63
N GLN A 23 -8.95 16.82 25.38
CA GLN A 23 -7.92 17.68 24.83
C GLN A 23 -7.00 16.83 23.95
N THR A 24 -7.09 17.01 22.64
CA THR A 24 -6.07 16.55 21.69
C THR A 24 -4.73 17.20 22.05
N PRO A 25 -3.68 16.44 22.39
CA PRO A 25 -2.35 17.01 22.47
C PRO A 25 -1.89 17.37 21.06
N SER A 26 -1.80 18.67 20.79
CA SER A 26 -1.13 19.27 19.65
C SER A 26 0.28 18.70 19.55
N ARG A 27 0.45 17.70 18.68
CA ARG A 27 1.73 17.04 18.46
C ARG A 27 2.63 18.02 17.71
N THR A 28 3.64 18.46 18.44
CA THR A 28 4.66 19.42 18.04
C THR A 28 5.28 19.01 16.70
N SER A 29 5.16 19.89 15.70
CA SER A 29 5.93 19.83 14.46
C SER A 29 7.41 19.79 14.83
N LEU A 30 8.09 18.67 14.55
CA LEU A 30 9.54 18.58 14.55
C LEU A 30 10.04 18.99 13.16
N ASP A 31 9.87 20.26 12.82
CA ASP A 31 10.79 20.95 11.94
C ASP A 31 12.12 21.08 12.69
N LEU A 32 13.01 20.11 12.47
CA LEU A 32 14.41 20.26 12.83
C LEU A 32 15.06 21.20 11.80
N PRO A 33 15.53 22.39 12.20
CA PRO A 33 16.36 23.18 11.31
C PRO A 33 17.68 22.42 11.09
N MET A 34 18.00 22.14 9.83
CA MET A 34 19.35 21.73 9.44
C MET A 34 20.34 22.75 10.01
N ARG A 35 21.18 22.27 10.93
CA ARG A 35 22.34 23.00 11.43
C ARG A 35 23.21 23.38 10.23
N SER A 36 23.27 24.66 9.92
CA SER A 36 24.15 25.21 8.89
C SER A 36 25.60 25.02 9.36
N PRO A 37 26.51 24.55 8.51
CA PRO A 37 27.93 24.51 8.89
C PRO A 37 28.43 25.93 9.15
N ALA A 38 29.26 26.05 10.18
CA ALA A 38 29.83 27.29 10.66
C ALA A 38 30.44 28.11 9.50
N ARG A 39 29.89 29.32 9.31
CA ARG A 39 30.37 30.34 8.38
C ARG A 39 31.75 30.82 8.84
N MET A 40 32.82 30.28 8.25
CA MET A 40 34.14 30.91 8.37
C MET A 40 34.10 32.26 7.68
N LYS A 41 34.26 33.34 8.47
CA LYS A 41 34.48 34.70 8.00
C LYS A 41 35.84 34.78 7.31
N ASN A 42 35.85 34.63 5.99
CA ASN A 42 36.97 35.09 5.17
C ASN A 42 36.77 36.57 4.85
N HIS A 43 37.36 37.44 5.67
CA HIS A 43 37.66 38.81 5.27
C HIS A 43 38.79 38.77 4.23
N LYS A 44 38.46 38.78 2.95
CA LYS A 44 39.37 39.25 1.91
C LYS A 44 38.63 40.21 0.99
N ARG A 45 38.87 41.49 1.26
CA ARG A 45 38.71 42.60 0.33
C ARG A 45 39.53 42.27 -0.92
N LEU A 46 38.88 42.12 -2.07
CA LEU A 46 39.50 42.40 -3.36
C LEU A 46 38.47 43.13 -4.21
N SER A 47 38.93 44.27 -4.70
CA SER A 47 38.19 45.34 -5.35
C SER A 47 37.50 44.87 -6.63
N ALA A 48 36.30 45.38 -6.84
CA ALA A 48 35.59 45.31 -8.10
C ALA A 48 36.35 46.07 -9.22
N PRO A 49 36.35 45.59 -10.47
CA PRO A 49 36.48 46.45 -11.63
C PRO A 49 35.10 46.94 -12.11
N ALA A 50 35.10 48.18 -12.60
CA ALA A 50 33.93 48.96 -13.02
C ALA A 50 33.13 48.33 -14.18
N PRO A 51 31.82 48.65 -14.31
CA PRO A 51 31.04 48.25 -15.47
C PRO A 51 31.45 49.04 -16.72
N ILE A 52 31.78 48.32 -17.79
CA ILE A 52 31.97 48.88 -19.13
C ILE A 52 30.61 49.25 -19.70
N SER A 53 30.45 50.56 -19.88
CA SER A 53 29.38 51.23 -20.60
C SER A 53 29.50 51.02 -22.13
N ARG A 54 28.36 51.13 -22.82
CA ARG A 54 28.14 51.31 -24.27
C ARG A 54 28.27 50.09 -25.19
N ARG A 55 27.15 49.70 -25.81
CA ARG A 55 26.81 50.22 -27.16
C ARG A 55 25.34 49.98 -27.54
N GLU A 56 24.68 51.07 -27.91
CA GLU A 56 23.36 51.11 -28.54
C GLU A 56 23.39 50.33 -29.86
N SER A 57 22.40 49.45 -30.05
CA SER A 57 22.17 48.75 -31.32
C SER A 57 20.89 49.30 -31.93
N ARG A 58 21.12 50.05 -33.00
CA ARG A 58 20.18 50.69 -33.91
C ARG A 58 18.92 49.88 -34.24
N THR A 59 17.80 50.58 -34.15
CA THR A 59 16.54 50.35 -34.85
C THR A 59 16.79 50.12 -36.36
N PHE A 60 16.34 48.97 -36.87
CA PHE A 60 16.20 48.72 -38.30
C PHE A 60 14.71 48.70 -38.63
N ASN A 61 14.25 49.77 -39.29
CA ASN A 61 12.91 49.89 -39.86
C ASN A 61 12.78 48.89 -41.02
N ALA A 62 11.90 47.90 -40.87
CA ALA A 62 11.45 47.07 -41.99
C ALA A 62 10.19 47.70 -42.62
N PRO A 63 10.09 47.81 -43.96
CA PRO A 63 8.92 48.38 -44.63
C PRO A 63 7.73 47.41 -44.64
N HIS A 64 6.53 47.98 -44.57
CA HIS A 64 5.25 47.27 -44.71
C HIS A 64 5.04 46.76 -46.14
N PRO A 65 4.54 45.52 -46.34
CA PRO A 65 4.08 45.06 -47.65
C PRO A 65 2.69 45.64 -48.03
N PRO A 66 2.40 45.82 -49.33
CA PRO A 66 1.21 46.49 -49.84
C PRO A 66 -0.07 45.63 -49.75
N PRO A 67 -1.27 46.26 -49.87
CA PRO A 67 -2.54 45.56 -49.76
C PRO A 67 -2.85 44.77 -51.05
N SER A 68 -3.17 43.49 -50.90
CA SER A 68 -3.71 42.68 -51.98
C SER A 68 -5.24 42.75 -51.97
N THR A 69 -5.78 43.37 -53.00
CA THR A 69 -7.17 43.28 -53.43
C THR A 69 -7.41 41.91 -54.06
N HIS A 70 -8.34 41.11 -53.52
CA HIS A 70 -9.18 40.21 -54.32
C HIS A 70 -10.45 39.85 -53.53
N GLU A 71 -11.59 40.27 -54.07
CA GLU A 71 -12.91 39.84 -53.66
C GLU A 71 -13.22 38.41 -54.15
N THR A 72 -14.20 37.82 -53.46
CA THR A 72 -15.17 36.79 -53.92
C THR A 72 -14.66 35.42 -54.39
N ARG A 73 -14.86 34.39 -53.57
CA ARG A 73 -16.01 33.47 -53.74
C ARG A 73 -16.15 32.47 -52.60
N SER A 74 -17.35 32.46 -52.02
CA SER A 74 -17.90 31.42 -51.18
C SER A 74 -17.89 30.07 -51.88
N TYR A 75 -17.40 29.02 -51.22
CA TYR A 75 -17.94 27.66 -51.33
C TYR A 75 -17.65 26.86 -50.06
N SER A 76 -18.73 26.43 -49.41
CA SER A 76 -18.77 25.50 -48.31
C SER A 76 -18.38 24.08 -48.77
N ARG A 77 -17.53 23.38 -48.01
CA ARG A 77 -17.76 21.99 -47.52
C ARG A 77 -16.50 21.34 -46.90
N SER A 78 -16.78 20.60 -45.82
CA SER A 78 -16.14 19.35 -45.38
C SER A 78 -14.78 19.38 -44.65
N VAL A 79 -14.88 19.44 -43.32
CA VAL A 79 -14.50 18.37 -42.36
C VAL A 79 -13.44 17.33 -42.81
N ARG A 80 -12.36 17.28 -42.01
CA ARG A 80 -11.39 16.19 -41.74
C ARG A 80 -10.38 15.81 -42.84
N HIS A 81 -9.10 16.07 -42.58
CA HIS A 81 -8.12 15.07 -42.10
C HIS A 81 -6.71 15.67 -42.17
N TYR A 82 -6.12 15.97 -41.02
CA TYR A 82 -4.72 16.33 -40.91
C TYR A 82 -3.89 15.05 -40.82
N THR A 83 -2.99 14.85 -41.79
CA THR A 83 -1.88 13.90 -41.72
C THR A 83 -0.61 14.68 -41.42
N PRO A 84 0.37 14.03 -40.76
CA PRO A 84 1.71 14.09 -41.30
C PRO A 84 2.33 12.70 -41.47
N ARG A 85 2.76 12.43 -42.70
CA ARG A 85 3.80 11.43 -43.06
C ARG A 85 5.11 11.77 -42.35
N VAL A 86 5.91 10.75 -42.01
CA VAL A 86 7.32 10.56 -42.43
C VAL A 86 7.85 9.16 -42.00
N THR A 87 8.11 8.32 -43.02
CA THR A 87 9.21 7.33 -43.24
C THR A 87 9.63 6.40 -42.09
N SER A 88 9.23 5.11 -42.10
CA SER A 88 9.87 3.95 -42.77
C SER A 88 11.16 3.43 -42.09
N PHE A 89 11.02 2.32 -41.36
CA PHE A 89 11.95 1.19 -41.47
C PHE A 89 11.12 -0.07 -41.67
N GLN A 90 11.34 -0.70 -42.82
CA GLN A 90 10.81 -2.01 -43.19
C GLN A 90 11.59 -3.07 -42.41
N SER A 91 10.89 -4.00 -41.79
CA SER A 91 11.39 -5.34 -41.57
C SER A 91 10.22 -6.29 -41.71
N VAL A 92 10.38 -7.16 -42.70
CA VAL A 92 9.40 -8.06 -43.27
C VAL A 92 9.50 -9.36 -42.48
N ALA A 93 8.43 -9.75 -41.79
CA ALA A 93 8.17 -11.14 -41.47
C ALA A 93 6.66 -11.31 -41.29
N SER A 94 6.05 -11.87 -42.32
CA SER A 94 4.65 -12.23 -42.40
C SER A 94 4.31 -13.32 -41.38
N ALA A 95 3.36 -13.05 -40.49
CA ALA A 95 2.50 -14.07 -39.90
C ALA A 95 1.08 -13.51 -39.91
N ALA A 96 0.20 -14.20 -40.64
CA ALA A 96 -1.18 -13.82 -40.83
C ALA A 96 -2.02 -14.04 -39.56
N SER A 97 -3.06 -13.20 -39.44
CA SER A 97 -4.34 -13.46 -38.77
C SER A 97 -4.46 -13.27 -37.26
N ALA A 98 -5.09 -12.16 -36.84
CA ALA A 98 -6.35 -12.14 -36.07
C ALA A 98 -6.68 -10.69 -35.61
N PRO A 99 -7.96 -10.26 -35.59
CA PRO A 99 -8.34 -8.97 -35.04
C PRO A 99 -8.11 -8.97 -33.52
N ALA A 100 -7.52 -7.89 -33.02
CA ALA A 100 -7.30 -7.67 -31.60
C ALA A 100 -8.63 -7.79 -30.84
N ALA A 101 -8.80 -8.90 -30.12
CA ALA A 101 -9.81 -9.00 -29.09
C ALA A 101 -9.51 -7.92 -28.04
N LEU A 102 -10.52 -7.09 -27.76
CA LEU A 102 -10.55 -6.27 -26.55
C LEU A 102 -10.18 -7.16 -25.36
N PRO A 103 -9.37 -6.69 -24.39
CA PRO A 103 -9.09 -7.48 -23.19
C PRO A 103 -10.43 -7.70 -22.47
N SER A 104 -10.95 -8.91 -22.59
CA SER A 104 -12.04 -9.40 -21.76
C SER A 104 -11.57 -9.27 -20.30
N PRO A 105 -12.47 -8.90 -19.37
CA PRO A 105 -12.14 -8.98 -17.95
C PRO A 105 -11.63 -10.40 -17.67
N PRO A 106 -10.54 -10.57 -16.90
CA PRO A 106 -9.97 -11.89 -16.66
C PRO A 106 -11.09 -12.79 -16.13
N THR A 107 -11.39 -13.82 -16.90
CA THR A 107 -12.27 -14.92 -16.49
C THR A 107 -11.70 -15.46 -15.17
N PRO A 108 -12.49 -15.63 -14.11
CA PRO A 108 -12.00 -16.28 -12.89
C PRO A 108 -11.83 -17.77 -13.20
N SER A 109 -10.73 -18.10 -13.87
CA SER A 109 -10.31 -19.47 -14.14
C SER A 109 -9.64 -20.02 -12.89
N ASP A 110 -10.16 -21.17 -12.45
CA ASP A 110 -9.58 -22.14 -11.51
C ASP A 110 -9.59 -21.75 -10.01
N PRO A 111 -9.80 -22.73 -9.11
CA PRO A 111 -9.90 -22.48 -7.67
C PRO A 111 -8.63 -21.75 -7.22
N PRO A 112 -8.75 -20.72 -6.36
CA PRO A 112 -7.64 -19.84 -6.08
C PRO A 112 -6.46 -20.68 -5.59
N SER A 113 -5.36 -20.62 -6.35
CA SER A 113 -4.05 -20.94 -5.84
C SER A 113 -3.94 -20.35 -4.44
N GLN A 114 -3.65 -21.18 -3.45
CA GLN A 114 -3.52 -20.84 -2.03
C GLN A 114 -3.24 -19.35 -1.80
N TYR A 115 -4.22 -18.64 -1.22
CA TYR A 115 -4.15 -17.18 -1.00
C TYR A 115 -2.78 -16.78 -0.44
N ASN A 116 -2.05 -15.98 -1.22
CA ASN A 116 -0.78 -15.41 -0.80
C ASN A 116 -0.96 -13.93 -0.45
N PRO A 117 -1.02 -13.55 0.84
CA PRO A 117 -1.27 -12.17 1.24
C PRO A 117 -0.14 -11.20 0.82
N LEU A 118 1.06 -11.71 0.50
CA LEU A 118 2.13 -10.89 -0.06
C LEU A 118 1.96 -10.59 -1.55
N GLN A 119 1.12 -11.35 -2.25
CA GLN A 119 0.82 -11.13 -3.66
C GLN A 119 -0.47 -10.31 -3.82
N HIS A 120 -1.40 -10.47 -2.88
CA HIS A 120 -2.74 -9.88 -2.93
C HIS A 120 -2.94 -8.85 -1.82
N TYR A 121 -3.08 -7.58 -2.22
CA TYR A 121 -3.53 -6.48 -1.36
C TYR A 121 -2.60 -6.15 -0.18
N VAL A 122 -1.38 -5.75 -0.53
CA VAL A 122 -0.30 -5.45 0.42
C VAL A 122 -0.36 -3.98 0.87
N PRO A 123 -0.15 -3.65 2.16
CA PRO A 123 -0.17 -2.27 2.64
C PRO A 123 0.96 -1.45 2.05
N CYS A 124 0.66 -0.18 1.78
CA CYS A 124 1.68 0.83 1.54
C CYS A 124 2.36 1.25 2.85
N LEU A 125 3.69 1.23 2.89
CA LEU A 125 4.49 1.65 4.05
C LEU A 125 4.77 3.16 4.10
N ALA A 126 4.27 3.93 3.13
CA ALA A 126 4.36 5.40 3.21
C ALA A 126 3.57 5.91 4.41
N ALA A 127 4.14 6.88 5.13
CA ALA A 127 3.49 7.50 6.29
C ALA A 127 2.07 7.99 5.93
N ASN A 128 1.11 7.69 6.80
CA ASN A 128 -0.31 8.06 6.66
C ASN A 128 -1.00 7.51 5.40
N CYS A 129 -0.41 6.53 4.70
CA CYS A 129 -1.06 5.90 3.57
C CYS A 129 -1.89 4.70 4.02
N THR A 130 -3.20 4.75 3.77
CA THR A 130 -4.13 3.64 3.99
C THR A 130 -4.38 2.80 2.73
N ASN A 131 -3.69 3.11 1.63
CA ASN A 131 -3.87 2.38 0.38
C ASN A 131 -3.17 1.03 0.45
N HIS A 132 -3.83 0.05 -0.16
CA HIS A 132 -3.30 -1.27 -0.41
C HIS A 132 -3.15 -1.47 -1.91
N TYR A 133 -2.22 -2.33 -2.30
CA TYR A 133 -1.96 -2.60 -3.71
C TYR A 133 -1.63 -4.07 -3.95
N THR A 134 -1.99 -4.56 -5.13
CA THR A 134 -1.69 -5.93 -5.54
C THR A 134 -0.37 -5.93 -6.30
N ALA A 135 0.68 -6.51 -5.70
CA ALA A 135 2.02 -6.51 -6.29
C ALA A 135 2.05 -7.20 -7.67
N HIS A 136 1.22 -8.24 -7.85
CA HIS A 136 1.13 -8.98 -9.11
C HIS A 136 0.54 -8.14 -10.27
N LEU A 137 -0.19 -7.05 -9.99
CA LEU A 137 -0.76 -6.17 -11.01
C LEU A 137 0.23 -5.10 -11.50
N LEU A 138 1.40 -4.98 -10.90
CA LEU A 138 2.34 -3.90 -11.21
C LEU A 138 3.09 -4.11 -12.53
N GLY A 139 3.01 -5.30 -13.12
CA GLY A 139 3.74 -5.67 -14.33
C GLY A 139 5.21 -6.02 -14.03
N PRO A 140 5.85 -6.83 -14.89
CA PRO A 140 7.18 -7.39 -14.61
C PRO A 140 8.29 -6.32 -14.56
N THR A 141 8.10 -5.20 -15.26
CA THR A 141 9.11 -4.14 -15.39
C THR A 141 8.98 -3.02 -14.34
N TYR A 142 8.00 -3.12 -13.43
CA TYR A 142 7.69 -2.04 -12.49
C TYR A 142 8.86 -1.63 -11.61
N TYR A 143 9.60 -2.61 -11.12
CA TYR A 143 10.76 -2.41 -10.25
C TYR A 143 12.08 -2.38 -11.03
N CYS A 144 12.04 -2.44 -12.36
CA CYS A 144 13.25 -2.33 -13.18
C CYS A 144 13.83 -0.90 -13.11
N PRO A 145 15.17 -0.77 -13.23
CA PRO A 145 15.84 0.54 -13.31
C PRO A 145 15.26 1.41 -14.42
N GLN A 146 14.98 2.67 -14.11
CA GLN A 146 14.38 3.63 -15.03
C GLN A 146 15.37 4.74 -15.41
N ALA A 147 15.37 5.13 -16.68
CA ALA A 147 16.10 6.30 -17.16
C ALA A 147 15.65 7.59 -16.45
N PRO A 148 16.49 8.64 -16.37
CA PRO A 148 17.85 8.74 -16.94
C PRO A 148 18.96 8.18 -16.03
N TYR A 149 18.70 8.01 -14.73
CA TYR A 149 19.74 7.67 -13.75
C TYR A 149 19.73 6.20 -13.33
N GLN A 150 18.93 5.35 -13.98
CA GLN A 150 18.74 3.93 -13.66
C GLN A 150 18.32 3.71 -12.19
N LEU A 151 17.50 4.61 -11.65
CA LEU A 151 16.95 4.45 -10.31
C LEU A 151 15.74 3.50 -10.34
N ILE A 152 15.59 2.72 -9.27
CA ILE A 152 14.45 1.80 -9.11
C ILE A 152 13.34 2.46 -8.28
N ARG A 153 12.09 2.03 -8.52
CA ARG A 153 10.98 2.23 -7.58
C ARG A 153 11.23 1.35 -6.35
N LYS A 154 11.00 1.88 -5.15
CA LYS A 154 11.17 1.09 -3.93
C LYS A 154 9.99 0.13 -3.74
N ARG A 155 10.26 -1.07 -3.20
CA ARG A 155 9.26 -2.03 -2.75
C ARG A 155 8.62 -1.54 -1.45
N GLY A 156 7.43 -2.07 -1.11
CA GLY A 156 6.69 -1.63 0.07
C GLY A 156 5.82 -0.38 -0.13
N LEU A 157 5.89 0.29 -1.29
CA LEU A 157 5.10 1.49 -1.60
C LEU A 157 4.03 1.18 -2.64
N CYS A 158 2.84 1.77 -2.47
CA CYS A 158 1.81 1.72 -3.50
C CYS A 158 2.23 2.49 -4.75
N PRO A 159 1.58 2.27 -5.91
CA PRO A 159 2.04 2.84 -7.16
C PRO A 159 2.20 4.36 -7.14
N ARG A 160 1.28 5.06 -6.49
CA ARG A 160 1.34 6.53 -6.36
C ARG A 160 2.60 6.98 -5.62
N HIS A 161 2.86 6.42 -4.44
CA HIS A 161 4.00 6.82 -3.61
C HIS A 161 5.34 6.33 -4.17
N ALA A 162 5.37 5.15 -4.80
CA ALA A 162 6.57 4.66 -5.48
C ALA A 162 6.99 5.58 -6.65
N HIS A 163 6.04 6.10 -7.43
CA HIS A 163 6.33 7.09 -8.48
C HIS A 163 6.76 8.44 -7.91
N GLN A 164 6.11 8.92 -6.85
CA GLN A 164 6.47 10.16 -6.18
C GLN A 164 7.89 10.09 -5.59
N ASP A 165 8.22 9.03 -4.87
CA ASP A 165 9.55 8.79 -4.30
C ASP A 165 10.62 8.71 -5.40
N LEU A 166 10.36 8.01 -6.51
CA LEU A 166 11.27 7.96 -7.65
C LEU A 166 11.48 9.35 -8.28
N LYS A 167 10.41 10.14 -8.43
CA LYS A 167 10.48 11.51 -8.96
C LYS A 167 11.34 12.40 -8.07
N LEU A 168 11.15 12.35 -6.75
CA LEU A 168 11.94 13.10 -5.78
C LEU A 168 13.42 12.67 -5.82
N ALA A 169 13.70 11.37 -5.95
CA ALA A 169 15.06 10.87 -6.07
C ALA A 169 15.75 11.35 -7.36
N ASN A 170 15.04 11.32 -8.49
CA ASN A 170 15.56 11.88 -9.75
C ASN A 170 15.85 13.39 -9.63
N GLN A 171 14.99 14.14 -8.94
CA GLN A 171 15.22 15.56 -8.68
C GLN A 171 16.43 15.81 -7.78
N ARG A 172 16.63 15.02 -6.72
CA ARG A 172 17.81 15.07 -5.84
C ARG A 172 19.09 14.83 -6.64
N VAL A 173 19.08 13.81 -7.49
CA VAL A 173 20.22 13.45 -8.33
C VAL A 173 20.56 14.58 -9.31
N LYS A 174 19.55 15.12 -10.01
CA LYS A 174 19.72 16.27 -10.91
C LYS A 174 20.27 17.50 -10.18
N GLY A 175 19.69 17.87 -9.04
CA GLY A 175 20.13 19.03 -8.25
C GLY A 175 21.55 18.88 -7.72
N THR A 176 21.96 17.66 -7.37
CA THR A 176 23.34 17.39 -6.93
C THR A 176 24.33 17.58 -8.07
N TYR A 177 24.01 17.13 -9.29
CA TYR A 177 24.85 17.39 -10.45
C TYR A 177 25.04 18.89 -10.72
N GLU A 178 23.94 19.64 -10.72
CA GLU A 178 23.97 21.10 -10.93
C GLU A 178 24.79 21.80 -9.85
N SER A 179 24.64 21.39 -8.58
CA SER A 179 25.45 21.89 -7.47
C SER A 179 26.94 21.56 -7.62
N MET A 180 27.29 20.33 -7.98
CA MET A 180 28.68 19.93 -8.22
C MET A 180 29.30 20.75 -9.36
N ARG A 181 28.55 21.01 -10.43
CA ARG A 181 29.00 21.86 -11.54
C ARG A 181 29.23 23.31 -11.12
N GLN A 182 28.31 23.88 -10.35
CA GLN A 182 28.43 25.27 -9.89
C GLN A 182 29.59 25.47 -8.89
N ASN A 183 29.89 24.46 -8.07
CA ASN A 183 30.88 24.54 -7.00
C ASN A 183 32.25 23.93 -7.36
N CYS A 184 32.50 23.62 -8.62
CA CYS A 184 33.65 22.82 -9.04
C CYS A 184 35.03 23.51 -8.93
N GLY A 185 35.07 24.83 -8.71
CA GLY A 185 36.33 25.57 -8.58
C GLY A 185 37.25 25.38 -9.80
N ARG A 186 38.42 24.78 -9.59
CA ARG A 186 39.40 24.47 -10.65
C ARG A 186 39.30 23.04 -11.20
N LYS A 187 38.30 22.24 -10.79
CA LYS A 187 38.12 20.87 -11.30
C LYS A 187 37.67 20.89 -12.76
N THR A 188 38.13 19.92 -13.54
CA THR A 188 37.66 19.72 -14.92
C THR A 188 36.26 19.11 -14.94
N LEU A 189 35.50 19.34 -16.02
CA LEU A 189 34.17 18.73 -16.19
C LEU A 189 34.21 17.20 -16.15
N GLY A 190 35.30 16.58 -16.62
CA GLY A 190 35.50 15.13 -16.54
C GLY A 190 35.64 14.62 -15.11
N ALA A 191 36.38 15.35 -14.25
CA ALA A 191 36.48 15.00 -12.83
C ALA A 191 35.12 15.10 -12.12
N ILE A 192 34.32 16.12 -12.45
CA ILE A 192 32.96 16.28 -11.93
C ILE A 192 32.05 15.14 -12.41
N ALA A 193 32.14 14.75 -13.68
CA ALA A 193 31.35 13.65 -14.22
C ALA A 193 31.66 12.34 -13.50
N ALA A 194 32.95 12.04 -13.26
CA ALA A 194 33.35 10.86 -12.51
C ALA A 194 32.85 10.89 -11.05
N GLU A 195 32.99 12.01 -10.35
CA GLU A 195 32.44 12.18 -8.99
C GLU A 195 30.92 12.01 -8.94
N TYR A 196 30.23 12.53 -9.95
CA TYR A 196 28.79 12.41 -10.07
C TYR A 196 28.34 10.98 -10.35
N GLU A 197 29.04 10.23 -11.20
CA GLU A 197 28.74 8.82 -11.46
C GLU A 197 28.88 7.98 -10.18
N MET A 198 29.92 8.21 -9.38
CA MET A 198 30.07 7.57 -8.06
C MET A 198 28.90 7.90 -7.14
N PHE A 199 28.49 9.18 -7.09
CA PHE A 199 27.32 9.61 -6.31
C PHE A 199 26.03 8.92 -6.78
N VAL A 200 25.79 8.84 -8.08
CA VAL A 200 24.62 8.13 -8.63
C VAL A 200 24.67 6.65 -8.26
N GLY A 201 25.85 6.02 -8.29
CA GLY A 201 26.08 4.66 -7.80
C GLY A 201 25.66 4.48 -6.34
N GLN A 202 26.10 5.36 -5.44
CA GLN A 202 25.72 5.34 -4.03
C GLN A 202 24.20 5.50 -3.83
N VAL A 203 23.56 6.39 -4.59
CA VAL A 203 22.09 6.57 -4.51
C VAL A 203 21.36 5.31 -4.98
N ARG A 204 21.87 4.58 -5.97
CA ARG A 204 21.29 3.30 -6.41
C ARG A 204 21.40 2.24 -5.30
N GLU A 205 22.56 2.15 -4.66
CA GLU A 205 22.81 1.20 -3.56
C GLU A 205 21.93 1.50 -2.35
N GLU A 206 21.91 2.74 -1.87
CA GLU A 206 21.07 3.21 -0.75
C GLU A 206 19.60 2.85 -1.00
N ARG A 207 19.09 3.14 -2.21
CA ARG A 207 17.70 2.85 -2.58
C ARG A 207 17.43 1.34 -2.67
N ALA A 208 18.38 0.54 -3.14
CA ALA A 208 18.25 -0.91 -3.20
C ALA A 208 18.18 -1.52 -1.80
N GLU A 209 19.02 -1.06 -0.87
CA GLU A 209 18.99 -1.49 0.53
C GLU A 209 17.70 -1.09 1.24
N GLU A 210 17.25 0.16 1.06
CA GLU A 210 16.01 0.65 1.63
C GLU A 210 14.80 -0.12 1.08
N SER A 211 14.79 -0.40 -0.24
CA SER A 211 13.77 -1.22 -0.88
C SER A 211 13.71 -2.64 -0.28
N LYS A 212 14.87 -3.28 -0.07
CA LYS A 212 14.96 -4.60 0.61
C LYS A 212 14.51 -4.53 2.07
N ARG A 213 14.79 -3.43 2.78
CA ARG A 213 14.36 -3.20 4.16
C ARG A 213 12.83 -3.07 4.23
N MET A 214 12.24 -2.25 3.37
CA MET A 214 10.79 -2.09 3.28
C MET A 214 10.08 -3.38 2.86
N GLU A 215 10.66 -4.17 1.94
CA GLU A 215 10.10 -5.48 1.61
C GLU A 215 10.06 -6.41 2.84
N ARG A 216 11.14 -6.43 3.64
CA ARG A 216 11.15 -7.22 4.89
C ARG A 216 10.10 -6.73 5.89
N TRP A 217 9.95 -5.43 6.06
CA TRP A 217 8.92 -4.85 6.94
C TRP A 217 7.52 -5.16 6.46
N GLN A 218 7.26 -5.01 5.17
CA GLN A 218 5.99 -5.37 4.56
C GLN A 218 5.66 -6.85 4.80
N ARG A 219 6.66 -7.74 4.66
CA ARG A 219 6.51 -9.16 4.97
C ARG A 219 6.20 -9.42 6.44
N GLN A 220 6.87 -8.75 7.37
CA GLN A 220 6.62 -8.91 8.82
C GLN A 220 5.25 -8.39 9.25
N ARG A 221 4.75 -7.35 8.58
CA ARG A 221 3.43 -6.78 8.84
C ARG A 221 2.29 -7.67 8.34
N VAL A 222 2.49 -8.29 7.17
CA VAL A 222 1.47 -9.11 6.51
C VAL A 222 1.50 -10.56 6.96
N LEU A 223 2.71 -11.14 7.04
CA LEU A 223 2.86 -12.51 7.46
C LEU A 223 3.06 -12.58 8.97
N PRO A 224 2.39 -13.53 9.62
CA PRO A 224 2.66 -13.85 11.02
C PRO A 224 4.11 -14.31 11.16
N CYS A 225 4.90 -13.60 11.96
CA CYS A 225 6.25 -14.04 12.30
C CYS A 225 6.20 -15.39 13.03
N ALA A 226 6.59 -16.48 12.34
CA ALA A 226 6.73 -17.83 12.90
C ALA A 226 7.93 -18.00 13.85
N GLY A 227 8.62 -16.91 14.20
CA GLY A 227 9.74 -16.93 15.13
C GLY A 227 9.28 -16.83 16.59
N PRO A 228 9.93 -17.54 17.53
CA PRO A 228 9.83 -17.18 18.93
C PRO A 228 10.32 -15.74 19.04
N THR A 229 9.46 -14.85 19.55
CA THR A 229 9.91 -13.58 20.10
C THR A 229 10.74 -13.92 21.33
N SER A 230 12.00 -14.32 21.13
CA SER A 230 13.03 -14.30 22.17
C SER A 230 13.29 -12.84 22.52
N ALA A 231 12.36 -12.26 23.26
CA ALA A 231 12.49 -11.00 23.96
C ALA A 231 11.82 -11.12 25.34
N LYS A 232 11.90 -12.31 25.94
CA LYS A 232 11.84 -12.44 27.40
C LYS A 232 13.30 -12.37 27.90
N GLY A 233 13.90 -11.19 27.76
CA GLY A 233 15.31 -10.98 28.07
C GLY A 233 15.65 -9.50 28.08
N GLN A 234 15.57 -8.92 29.28
CA GLN A 234 16.02 -7.58 29.65
C GLN A 234 15.24 -6.40 29.07
N HIS A 235 14.18 -6.04 29.79
CA HIS A 235 13.88 -4.64 30.08
C HIS A 235 15.10 -3.98 30.74
N GLY A 236 16.09 -3.59 29.94
CA GLY A 236 17.01 -2.53 30.29
C GLY A 236 16.28 -1.21 30.13
N LYS A 237 15.76 -0.67 31.24
CA LYS A 237 15.49 0.76 31.37
C LYS A 237 16.80 1.48 31.04
N GLU A 238 16.83 2.25 29.96
CA GLU A 238 17.36 3.62 29.94
C GLU A 238 17.40 4.20 28.51
N GLY A 239 16.69 5.32 28.35
CA GLY A 239 17.05 6.44 27.49
C GLY A 239 17.53 6.15 26.07
N GLY A 240 16.61 6.04 25.11
CA GLY A 240 16.99 6.12 23.70
C GLY A 240 15.79 6.26 22.78
N ARG A 241 15.60 7.47 22.25
CA ARG A 241 14.57 7.78 21.24
C ARG A 241 14.63 6.78 20.08
N GLY A 242 13.49 6.17 19.76
CA GLY A 242 13.23 5.66 18.40
C GLY A 242 13.40 4.16 18.17
N ARG A 243 12.62 3.30 18.84
CA ARG A 243 12.06 2.12 18.17
C ARG A 243 10.58 2.38 17.88
N VAL A 244 10.32 3.22 16.89
CA VAL A 244 8.96 3.51 16.36
C VAL A 244 8.44 2.36 15.48
N TRP A 245 9.24 1.30 15.30
CA TRP A 245 9.00 0.24 14.32
C TRP A 245 8.95 -1.16 14.94
N ASP A 246 8.48 -1.30 16.18
CA ASP A 246 7.88 -2.56 16.64
C ASP A 246 6.48 -2.67 15.98
N GLU A 247 6.46 -2.70 14.64
CA GLU A 247 5.23 -2.83 13.86
C GLU A 247 4.69 -4.24 14.04
N GLU A 248 3.70 -4.29 14.92
CA GLU A 248 2.82 -5.42 15.18
C GLU A 248 2.32 -6.00 13.86
N TRP A 249 2.47 -7.32 13.72
CA TRP A 249 1.79 -8.07 12.66
C TRP A 249 0.32 -7.64 12.60
N ASP A 250 -0.12 -7.24 11.41
CA ASP A 250 -1.47 -6.78 11.18
C ASP A 250 -2.34 -7.99 10.86
N TRP A 251 -3.12 -8.42 11.86
CA TRP A 251 -4.01 -9.58 11.78
C TRP A 251 -4.97 -9.50 10.59
N ARG A 252 -5.26 -8.29 10.09
CA ARG A 252 -6.26 -8.07 9.04
C ARG A 252 -5.91 -8.77 7.73
N TYR A 253 -4.64 -9.01 7.45
CA TYR A 253 -4.16 -9.73 6.25
C TYR A 253 -4.15 -11.24 6.40
N SER A 254 -4.45 -11.75 7.60
CA SER A 254 -4.52 -13.18 7.86
C SER A 254 -5.88 -13.72 7.43
N LEU A 255 -5.92 -15.01 7.08
CA LEU A 255 -7.17 -15.70 6.82
C LEU A 255 -8.03 -15.71 8.09
N ARG A 256 -9.33 -15.48 7.93
CA ARG A 256 -10.28 -15.35 9.03
C ARG A 256 -11.36 -16.42 8.92
N PRO A 257 -11.87 -16.93 10.06
CA PRO A 257 -13.06 -17.77 10.05
C PRO A 257 -14.29 -16.93 9.68
N CYS A 258 -15.22 -17.54 8.94
CA CYS A 258 -16.53 -16.93 8.68
C CYS A 258 -17.33 -16.80 9.98
N THR A 259 -17.96 -15.64 10.23
CA THR A 259 -18.78 -15.46 11.44
C THR A 259 -20.19 -16.05 11.34
N ARG A 260 -20.61 -16.53 10.15
CA ARG A 260 -21.89 -17.21 10.01
C ARG A 260 -21.89 -18.55 10.75
N LYS A 261 -22.85 -18.72 11.66
CA LYS A 261 -23.05 -19.96 12.40
C LYS A 261 -23.20 -21.15 11.45
N GLY A 262 -22.40 -22.20 11.66
CA GLY A 262 -22.45 -23.43 10.86
C GLY A 262 -21.75 -23.34 9.50
N CYS A 263 -21.03 -22.25 9.20
CA CYS A 263 -20.19 -22.18 8.02
C CYS A 263 -18.95 -23.08 8.19
N GLY A 264 -18.70 -23.98 7.24
CA GLY A 264 -17.56 -24.91 7.25
C GLY A 264 -16.35 -24.46 6.42
N GLU A 265 -16.35 -23.22 5.92
CA GLU A 265 -15.22 -22.68 5.14
C GLU A 265 -13.97 -22.55 6.01
N VAL A 266 -12.83 -23.04 5.49
CA VAL A 266 -11.56 -23.17 6.22
C VAL A 266 -10.95 -21.81 6.59
N GLY A 267 -11.36 -20.75 5.90
CA GLY A 267 -10.98 -19.37 6.17
C GLY A 267 -10.98 -18.56 4.88
N TYR A 268 -11.14 -17.24 4.98
CA TYR A 268 -11.17 -16.36 3.83
C TYR A 268 -10.35 -15.08 4.11
N SER A 269 -9.93 -14.38 3.06
CA SER A 269 -9.37 -13.05 3.20
C SER A 269 -10.38 -11.99 2.80
N PRO A 270 -10.69 -10.99 3.65
CA PRO A 270 -11.53 -9.86 3.26
C PRO A 270 -10.96 -9.03 2.10
N PHE A 271 -9.68 -9.24 1.77
CA PHE A 271 -9.04 -8.54 0.66
C PHE A 271 -9.17 -9.28 -0.67
N GLU A 272 -9.73 -10.49 -0.67
CA GLU A 272 -10.13 -11.23 -1.87
C GLU A 272 -11.43 -10.72 -2.47
N ASN A 273 -12.09 -9.72 -1.87
CA ASN A 273 -13.35 -9.17 -2.35
C ASN A 273 -13.31 -8.77 -3.84
N ARG A 274 -12.16 -8.33 -4.36
CA ARG A 274 -12.00 -7.99 -5.79
C ARG A 274 -12.08 -9.19 -6.74
N LEU A 275 -11.88 -10.40 -6.25
CA LEU A 275 -12.04 -11.63 -7.04
C LEU A 275 -13.53 -11.91 -7.32
N PHE A 276 -14.43 -11.35 -6.53
CA PHE A 276 -15.86 -11.58 -6.67
C PHE A 276 -16.58 -10.28 -7.05
N LEU A 277 -17.17 -10.26 -8.25
CA LEU A 277 -17.86 -9.09 -8.80
C LEU A 277 -18.92 -8.51 -7.85
N PHE A 278 -19.57 -9.35 -7.04
CA PHE A 278 -20.65 -8.92 -6.14
C PHE A 278 -20.21 -7.94 -5.04
N TYR A 279 -18.92 -7.90 -4.66
CA TYR A 279 -18.42 -6.88 -3.72
C TYR A 279 -18.24 -5.50 -4.37
N THR A 280 -18.19 -5.45 -5.71
CA THR A 280 -17.96 -4.22 -6.48
C THR A 280 -19.17 -3.76 -7.29
N ALA A 281 -20.13 -4.64 -7.52
CA ALA A 281 -21.35 -4.33 -8.25
C ALA A 281 -22.24 -3.40 -7.42
N ALA A 282 -22.76 -2.34 -8.04
CA ALA A 282 -23.77 -1.49 -7.41
C ALA A 282 -25.03 -2.32 -7.15
N ARG A 283 -25.55 -2.27 -5.92
CA ARG A 283 -26.77 -2.97 -5.52
C ARG A 283 -27.91 -1.99 -5.28
N PRO A 284 -29.17 -2.35 -5.62
CA PRO A 284 -30.33 -1.47 -5.41
C PRO A 284 -30.53 -1.08 -3.94
N SER A 285 -30.17 -1.96 -3.01
CA SER A 285 -30.24 -1.72 -1.57
C SER A 285 -29.14 -0.79 -1.03
N GLY A 286 -28.11 -0.46 -1.81
CA GLY A 286 -26.93 0.25 -1.30
C GLY A 286 -26.19 -0.46 -0.16
N PHE A 287 -26.59 -1.67 0.25
CA PHE A 287 -25.92 -2.42 1.30
C PHE A 287 -24.66 -3.08 0.76
N VAL A 288 -23.58 -2.94 1.53
CA VAL A 288 -22.29 -3.55 1.23
C VAL A 288 -22.24 -4.93 1.90
N PRO A 289 -21.70 -5.96 1.24
CA PRO A 289 -21.49 -7.26 1.87
C PRO A 289 -20.56 -7.15 3.09
N LEU A 290 -20.86 -7.90 4.16
CA LEU A 290 -20.06 -7.88 5.39
C LEU A 290 -18.65 -8.42 5.13
N SER A 291 -17.64 -7.68 5.60
CA SER A 291 -16.22 -8.10 5.57
C SER A 291 -15.93 -9.27 6.51
N THR A 292 -16.85 -9.58 7.44
CA THR A 292 -16.76 -10.62 8.49
C THR A 292 -17.30 -11.98 8.04
N LEU A 293 -17.86 -12.04 6.83
CA LEU A 293 -18.38 -13.26 6.22
C LEU A 293 -17.50 -13.70 5.05
N CYS A 294 -17.41 -15.02 4.82
CA CYS A 294 -16.81 -15.54 3.60
C CYS A 294 -17.66 -15.14 2.37
N PRO A 295 -17.10 -15.15 1.15
CA PRO A 295 -17.79 -14.66 -0.03
C PRO A 295 -19.19 -15.25 -0.26
N GLY A 296 -19.35 -16.57 -0.07
CA GLY A 296 -20.65 -17.23 -0.20
C GLY A 296 -21.67 -16.78 0.87
N CYS A 297 -21.22 -16.64 2.13
CA CYS A 297 -22.08 -16.19 3.21
C CYS A 297 -22.43 -14.70 3.11
N ALA A 298 -21.46 -13.87 2.71
CA ALA A 298 -21.65 -12.44 2.51
C ALA A 298 -22.67 -12.16 1.41
N LYS A 299 -22.60 -12.89 0.29
CA LYS A 299 -23.59 -12.80 -0.79
C LYS A 299 -25.00 -13.15 -0.29
N ALA A 300 -25.15 -14.31 0.36
CA ALA A 300 -26.44 -14.77 0.87
C ALA A 300 -27.03 -13.82 1.94
N ASP A 301 -26.17 -13.21 2.75
CA ASP A 301 -26.58 -12.22 3.75
C ASP A 301 -27.17 -10.95 3.11
N VAL A 302 -26.52 -10.39 2.08
CA VAL A 302 -27.08 -9.20 1.40
C VAL A 302 -28.34 -9.54 0.61
N GLU A 303 -28.40 -10.71 -0.04
CA GLU A 303 -29.62 -11.17 -0.73
C GLU A 303 -30.79 -11.34 0.26
N SER A 304 -30.55 -11.90 1.45
CA SER A 304 -31.57 -11.98 2.50
C SER A 304 -31.96 -10.62 3.07
N ALA A 305 -31.01 -9.68 3.18
CA ALA A 305 -31.34 -8.30 3.57
C ALA A 305 -32.20 -7.60 2.52
N GLU A 306 -31.92 -7.79 1.23
CA GLU A 306 -32.72 -7.27 0.12
C GLU A 306 -34.12 -7.85 0.09
N GLU A 307 -34.26 -9.16 0.31
CA GLU A 307 -35.56 -9.82 0.41
C GLU A 307 -36.40 -9.24 1.56
N ARG A 308 -35.79 -8.96 2.73
CA ARG A 308 -36.47 -8.29 3.85
C ARG A 308 -36.91 -6.87 3.51
N ILE A 309 -36.08 -6.11 2.79
CA ILE A 309 -36.43 -4.76 2.33
C ILE A 309 -37.63 -4.83 1.38
N GLU A 310 -37.61 -5.75 0.42
CA GLU A 310 -38.68 -5.88 -0.57
C GLU A 310 -39.98 -6.38 0.08
N GLY A 311 -39.90 -7.35 0.99
CA GLY A 311 -41.04 -7.80 1.78
C GLY A 311 -41.66 -6.65 2.58
N ARG A 312 -40.84 -5.88 3.30
CA ARG A 312 -41.31 -4.72 4.07
C ARG A 312 -41.90 -3.62 3.18
N ARG A 313 -41.35 -3.42 1.98
CA ARG A 313 -41.88 -2.50 0.97
C ARG A 313 -43.26 -2.96 0.48
N GLY A 314 -43.44 -4.26 0.29
CA GLY A 314 -44.73 -4.87 -0.05
C GLY A 314 -45.78 -4.67 1.05
N ASP A 315 -45.41 -4.85 2.32
CA ASP A 315 -46.30 -4.70 3.46
C ASP A 315 -46.88 -3.27 3.58
N VAL A 316 -46.10 -2.25 3.22
CA VAL A 316 -46.53 -0.83 3.21
C VAL A 316 -47.21 -0.42 1.89
N GLY A 317 -47.60 -1.38 1.05
CA GLY A 317 -48.28 -1.13 -0.21
C GLY A 317 -47.43 -0.38 -1.25
N GLY A 318 -46.11 -0.47 -1.15
CA GLY A 318 -45.16 0.22 -2.03
C GLY A 318 -44.97 1.72 -1.75
N VAL A 319 -45.75 2.30 -0.82
CA VAL A 319 -45.60 3.70 -0.41
C VAL A 319 -44.56 3.77 0.70
N VAL A 320 -43.39 4.32 0.37
CA VAL A 320 -42.31 4.53 1.34
C VAL A 320 -42.72 5.66 2.28
N GLY A 321 -43.20 5.30 3.47
CA GLY A 321 -43.51 6.23 4.54
C GLY A 321 -42.33 6.46 5.50
N PRO A 322 -42.42 7.45 6.41
CA PRO A 322 -41.37 7.76 7.38
C PRO A 322 -40.94 6.55 8.23
N GLU A 323 -41.89 5.69 8.62
CA GLU A 323 -41.61 4.47 9.39
C GLU A 323 -40.70 3.49 8.63
N PHE A 324 -40.86 3.39 7.30
CA PHE A 324 -40.01 2.55 6.47
C PHE A 324 -38.60 3.13 6.39
N GLU A 325 -38.49 4.46 6.21
CA GLU A 325 -37.19 5.14 6.16
C GLU A 325 -36.43 5.00 7.48
N GLU A 326 -37.09 5.22 8.63
CA GLU A 326 -36.50 5.04 9.95
C GLU A 326 -36.02 3.61 10.16
N TRP A 327 -36.84 2.61 9.80
CA TRP A 327 -36.46 1.20 9.86
C TRP A 327 -35.27 0.87 8.96
N TYR A 328 -35.25 1.40 7.74
CA TYR A 328 -34.16 1.20 6.78
C TYR A 328 -32.85 1.82 7.28
N VAL A 329 -32.91 3.03 7.84
CA VAL A 329 -31.77 3.70 8.47
C VAL A 329 -31.30 2.92 9.71
N GLN A 330 -32.23 2.37 10.51
CA GLN A 330 -31.88 1.53 11.66
C GLN A 330 -31.17 0.25 11.22
N MET A 331 -31.65 -0.43 10.17
CA MET A 331 -30.95 -1.59 9.59
C MET A 331 -29.52 -1.26 9.18
N GLY A 332 -29.29 -0.09 8.57
CA GLY A 332 -27.95 0.38 8.22
C GLY A 332 -27.04 0.55 9.44
N ARG A 333 -27.58 1.12 10.54
CA ARG A 333 -26.87 1.28 11.81
C ARG A 333 -26.56 -0.06 12.48
N ASP A 334 -27.54 -0.95 12.56
CA ASP A 334 -27.38 -2.29 13.15
C ASP A 334 -26.28 -3.08 12.41
N ARG A 335 -26.24 -2.98 11.08
CA ARG A 335 -25.22 -3.63 10.26
C ARG A 335 -23.81 -3.10 10.53
N GLN A 336 -23.66 -1.80 10.78
CA GLN A 336 -22.36 -1.21 11.14
C GLN A 336 -21.88 -1.72 12.51
N LEU A 337 -22.78 -1.75 13.50
CA LEU A 337 -22.49 -2.33 14.82
C LEU A 337 -22.10 -3.80 14.73
N GLU A 338 -22.77 -4.55 13.83
CA GLU A 338 -22.46 -5.95 13.59
C GLU A 338 -21.05 -6.14 13.04
N VAL A 339 -20.62 -5.29 12.10
CA VAL A 339 -19.26 -5.30 11.56
C VAL A 339 -18.24 -5.09 12.68
N GLU A 340 -18.41 -4.04 13.49
CA GLU A 340 -17.45 -3.72 14.57
C GLU A 340 -17.33 -4.84 15.60
N TYR A 341 -18.47 -5.41 16.01
CA TYR A 341 -18.53 -6.52 16.94
C TYR A 341 -17.80 -7.76 16.39
N TRP A 342 -18.13 -8.15 15.16
CA TRP A 342 -17.58 -9.36 14.55
C TRP A 342 -16.12 -9.20 14.13
N GLU A 343 -15.69 -8.03 13.69
CA GLU A 343 -14.27 -7.77 13.42
C GLU A 343 -13.44 -7.89 14.70
N SER A 344 -13.94 -7.36 15.82
CA SER A 344 -13.30 -7.50 17.13
C SER A 344 -13.23 -8.97 17.60
N ALA A 345 -14.28 -9.76 17.31
CA ALA A 345 -14.30 -11.18 17.62
C ALA A 345 -13.32 -11.99 16.74
N GLN A 346 -13.28 -11.70 15.43
CA GLN A 346 -12.34 -12.31 14.50
C GLN A 346 -10.90 -11.98 14.86
N GLU A 347 -10.60 -10.72 15.23
CA GLU A 347 -9.28 -10.32 15.70
C GLU A 347 -8.82 -11.18 16.88
N ARG A 348 -9.69 -11.38 17.87
CA ARG A 348 -9.39 -12.20 19.04
C ARG A 348 -9.05 -13.64 18.66
N ILE A 349 -9.89 -14.27 17.84
CA ILE A 349 -9.69 -15.66 17.40
C ILE A 349 -8.38 -15.79 16.62
N VAL A 350 -8.15 -14.92 15.64
CA VAL A 350 -6.94 -14.94 14.81
C VAL A 350 -5.71 -14.73 15.69
N ARG A 351 -5.72 -13.78 16.64
CA ARG A 351 -4.59 -13.59 17.56
C ARG A 351 -4.36 -14.78 18.49
N GLU A 352 -5.41 -15.40 19.01
CA GLU A 352 -5.33 -16.58 19.87
C GLU A 352 -4.77 -17.80 19.12
N GLU A 353 -5.29 -18.09 17.93
CA GLU A 353 -4.81 -19.19 17.09
C GLU A 353 -3.33 -18.98 16.76
N MET A 354 -2.96 -17.79 16.31
CA MET A 354 -1.58 -17.47 15.96
C MET A 354 -0.64 -17.43 17.17
N GLY A 355 -1.17 -17.14 18.36
CA GLY A 355 -0.46 -17.33 19.63
C GLY A 355 -0.19 -18.81 19.94
N ARG A 356 -1.13 -19.72 19.64
CA ARG A 356 -0.94 -21.17 19.82
C ARG A 356 0.13 -21.74 18.89
N TRP A 357 0.21 -21.27 17.64
CA TRP A 357 1.26 -21.67 16.69
C TRP A 357 2.68 -21.29 17.17
N ARG A 358 2.82 -20.24 17.98
CA ARG A 358 4.12 -19.84 18.58
C ARG A 358 4.58 -20.76 19.71
N VAL A 359 3.65 -21.40 20.43
CA VAL A 359 3.95 -22.28 21.57
C VAL A 359 4.18 -23.74 21.13
N GLY A 360 3.66 -24.11 19.96
CA GLY A 360 3.74 -25.47 19.41
C GLY A 360 5.02 -25.84 18.65
N SER A 361 6.07 -25.00 18.67
CA SER A 361 7.40 -25.41 18.17
C SER A 361 7.99 -26.45 19.13
N VAL A 362 7.61 -27.71 18.86
CA VAL A 362 8.13 -28.92 19.47
C VAL A 362 9.64 -28.82 19.45
N GLN A 363 10.25 -28.63 20.63
CA GLN A 363 11.66 -28.91 20.79
C GLN A 363 11.90 -30.33 20.25
N PRO A 364 12.85 -30.55 19.33
CA PRO A 364 13.24 -31.90 19.00
C PRO A 364 13.60 -32.57 20.31
N LYS A 365 12.83 -33.61 20.68
CA LYS A 365 13.13 -34.45 21.84
C LYS A 365 14.59 -34.86 21.66
N THR A 366 15.48 -34.23 22.43
CA THR A 366 16.84 -34.70 22.56
C THR A 366 16.71 -36.08 23.18
N VAL A 367 16.82 -37.10 22.33
CA VAL A 367 17.00 -38.47 22.76
C VAL A 367 18.23 -38.44 23.64
N LYS A 368 18.02 -38.52 24.95
CA LYS A 368 19.08 -38.68 25.93
C LYS A 368 19.75 -40.02 25.58
N LEU A 369 20.84 -39.95 24.85
CA LEU A 369 21.78 -41.06 24.73
C LEU A 369 22.30 -41.31 26.15
N SER A 370 21.77 -42.34 26.79
CA SER A 370 22.27 -42.84 28.05
C SER A 370 23.72 -43.26 27.84
N LYS A 371 24.64 -42.53 28.50
CA LYS A 371 26.01 -42.98 28.74
C LYS A 371 25.95 -44.28 29.55
N SER A 372 25.96 -45.41 28.87
CA SER A 372 26.23 -46.70 29.51
C SER A 372 27.70 -46.76 29.90
N ARG A 373 27.90 -47.19 31.14
CA ARG A 373 29.15 -47.18 31.90
C ARG A 373 30.20 -48.10 31.28
N ARG A 374 31.45 -47.64 31.41
CA ARG A 374 32.66 -48.47 31.40
C ARG A 374 32.50 -49.62 32.39
N LEU A 375 32.80 -50.84 31.95
CA LEU A 375 33.21 -51.94 32.81
C LEU A 375 34.49 -52.54 32.22
N THR A 376 35.52 -52.52 33.05
CA THR A 376 36.90 -52.95 32.83
C THR A 376 37.07 -54.45 33.10
N LYS A 377 38.07 -55.03 32.42
CA LYS A 377 38.87 -56.27 32.67
C LYS A 377 38.74 -57.25 31.49
N LEU A 378 39.78 -57.41 30.65
CA LEU A 378 41.03 -58.16 30.88
C LEU A 378 40.79 -59.61 31.31
N ASP A 379 40.84 -60.50 30.33
CA ASP A 379 41.42 -61.86 30.30
C ASP A 379 41.58 -62.16 28.80
N VAL A 380 42.77 -62.11 28.18
CA VAL A 380 43.87 -63.09 28.18
C VAL A 380 43.38 -64.54 28.16
N CYS A 381 43.36 -65.13 26.96
CA CYS A 381 43.95 -66.44 26.67
C CYS A 381 44.23 -66.54 25.16
N VAL A 382 45.49 -66.86 24.87
CA VAL A 382 46.04 -67.30 23.58
C VAL A 382 46.02 -68.84 23.58
N VAL A 383 46.18 -69.47 22.40
CA VAL A 383 46.57 -70.88 22.14
C VAL A 383 45.35 -71.83 22.01
N MET A 384 45.08 -72.56 20.92
CA MET A 384 45.79 -72.90 19.66
C MET A 384 44.92 -72.64 18.43
#